data_AF-A0A7J3XDP2-F1
#
_entry.id   AF-A0A7J3XDP2-F1
#
_cell.length_a   1.000
_cell.length_b   1.000
_cell.length_c   1.000
_cell.angle_alpha   90.00
_cell.angle_beta   90.00
_cell.angle_gamma   90.00
#
_symmetry.space_group_name_H-M   'P 1'
#
loop_
_entity.id
_entity.type
_entity.pdbx_description
1 polymer ?
#
loop_
_entity_poly.entity_id
_entity_poly.type
_entity_poly.pdbx_seq_one_letter_code
_entity_poly.pdbx_strand_id
1 'polypeptide(L)'
;MEEIALPYELTPKVLRSYARGCLRVSDGLIEHAAGRDSIILPSRGAYPIVQGVIDALSYRSLYENEAEDLLRSLDAPPFLKLKFNYVRPSEKRKSIRIVPYPATADVSPREKDLKRYEKTINRVVDEIRDYSSKVISTFYLSQSERKEEPHFSLFSFVHRKIERRPHVASYYEELKPIEAPMLVDTVISGRALTTLLKHLDEYLSSDAERPYSIAIVDREGTKLKEPYRSELLKRKFSRKAELVPIERIVTEDRGASLLGIVGIVYPNFAFEVERRCRSLRPAAAVTWHVLPTNKDERIREYNETFNSFRDALKEAIKLEYELNRGGSYREIEMRKDMLRGLAKSLVKRTRKVGENLKRYDLLSYPDPKARIDLFTQLPIEEWNETSSHVIHIYFSEDLLRRLVDDFKRFSL
;
A
#
# COMPACT_ATOMS: atom_id res chain seq x y z
N MET A 1 -27.84 0.12 -8.69
CA MET A 1 -27.01 0.59 -9.84
C MET A 1 -25.99 1.58 -9.31
N GLU A 2 -24.77 1.14 -9.02
CA GLU A 2 -23.68 2.07 -8.71
C GLU A 2 -23.08 2.57 -10.04
N GLU A 3 -23.21 3.87 -10.30
CA GLU A 3 -22.42 4.53 -11.34
C GLU A 3 -20.93 4.32 -11.06
N ILE A 4 -20.17 3.94 -12.09
CA ILE A 4 -18.72 3.87 -12.02
C ILE A 4 -18.23 5.32 -11.87
N ALA A 5 -17.95 5.73 -10.64
CA ALA A 5 -17.58 7.11 -10.28
C ALA A 5 -16.19 7.55 -10.80
N LEU A 6 -15.36 6.62 -11.26
CA LEU A 6 -13.95 6.88 -11.61
C LEU A 6 -13.71 8.00 -12.65
N PRO A 7 -14.43 8.10 -13.78
CA PRO A 7 -14.12 9.08 -14.82
C PRO A 7 -14.40 10.53 -14.37
N TYR A 8 -15.34 10.73 -13.44
CA TYR A 8 -15.77 12.05 -12.98
C TYR A 8 -14.90 12.62 -11.87
N GLU A 9 -14.17 11.77 -11.15
CA GLU A 9 -13.27 12.18 -10.06
C GLU A 9 -11.86 12.57 -10.57
N LEU A 10 -11.45 12.13 -11.77
CA LEU A 10 -10.13 12.40 -12.36
C LEU A 10 -10.08 13.72 -13.14
N THR A 11 -10.22 14.82 -12.43
CA THR A 11 -10.10 16.17 -13.01
C THR A 11 -8.67 16.73 -12.86
N PRO A 12 -8.26 17.72 -13.68
CA PRO A 12 -7.00 18.44 -13.44
C PRO A 12 -6.92 19.03 -12.03
N LYS A 13 -8.05 19.46 -11.45
CA LYS A 13 -8.11 19.98 -10.09
C LYS A 13 -7.75 18.91 -9.05
N VAL A 14 -8.33 17.72 -9.17
CA VAL A 14 -8.02 16.58 -8.29
C VAL A 14 -6.58 16.12 -8.45
N LEU A 15 -6.06 16.03 -9.68
CA LEU A 15 -4.65 15.69 -9.94
C LEU A 15 -3.69 16.70 -9.31
N ARG A 16 -4.00 18.01 -9.40
CA ARG A 16 -3.23 19.07 -8.73
C ARG A 16 -3.31 18.96 -7.20
N SER A 17 -4.48 18.62 -6.64
CA SER A 17 -4.61 18.39 -5.20
C SER A 17 -3.79 17.18 -4.73
N TYR A 18 -3.83 16.09 -5.49
CA TYR A 18 -2.98 14.90 -5.26
C TYR A 18 -1.49 15.24 -5.35
N ALA A 19 -1.09 16.05 -6.33
CA ALA A 19 0.27 16.55 -6.49
C ALA A 19 0.74 17.43 -5.32
N ARG A 20 -0.11 18.34 -4.82
CA ARG A 20 0.18 19.08 -3.58
C ARG A 20 0.35 18.15 -2.39
N GLY A 21 -0.46 17.09 -2.31
CA GLY A 21 -0.27 16.02 -1.33
C GLY A 21 1.12 15.41 -1.40
N CYS A 22 1.57 14.99 -2.58
CA CYS A 22 2.92 14.46 -2.79
C CYS A 22 4.03 15.46 -2.41
N LEU A 23 3.88 16.73 -2.77
CA LEU A 23 4.84 17.78 -2.41
C LEU A 23 4.91 17.97 -0.88
N ARG A 24 3.76 18.05 -0.20
CA ARG A 24 3.72 18.17 1.26
C ARG A 24 4.27 16.95 1.99
N VAL A 25 3.99 15.74 1.50
CA VAL A 25 4.62 14.52 2.03
C VAL A 25 6.13 14.59 1.82
N SER A 26 6.61 15.08 0.67
CA SER A 26 8.05 15.26 0.47
C SER A 26 8.67 16.29 1.40
N ASP A 27 7.96 17.39 1.73
CA ASP A 27 8.40 18.35 2.75
C ASP A 27 8.49 17.70 4.13
N GLY A 28 7.45 16.98 4.56
CA GLY A 28 7.44 16.27 5.83
C GLY A 28 8.53 15.20 5.92
N LEU A 29 8.83 14.50 4.81
CA LEU A 29 9.96 13.56 4.78
C LEU A 29 11.30 14.29 4.88
N ILE A 30 11.51 15.44 4.23
CA ILE A 30 12.75 16.22 4.35
C ILE A 30 12.92 16.74 5.78
N GLU A 31 11.87 17.33 6.35
CA GLU A 31 11.88 17.91 7.71
C GLU A 31 12.19 16.85 8.77
N HIS A 32 11.64 15.64 8.61
CA HIS A 32 11.75 14.58 9.60
C HIS A 32 12.76 13.50 9.26
N ALA A 33 13.43 13.51 8.10
CA ALA A 33 14.40 12.48 7.73
C ALA A 33 15.59 12.38 8.71
N ALA A 34 15.98 13.50 9.32
CA ALA A 34 17.05 13.53 10.30
C ALA A 34 16.69 12.64 11.51
N GLY A 35 17.51 11.61 11.76
CA GLY A 35 17.28 10.66 12.86
C GLY A 35 16.26 9.56 12.55
N ARG A 36 15.76 9.45 11.31
CA ARG A 36 14.90 8.35 10.88
C ARG A 36 15.70 7.34 10.07
N ASP A 37 15.30 6.07 10.16
CA ASP A 37 16.01 4.95 9.53
C ASP A 37 15.14 4.17 8.54
N SER A 38 13.83 4.47 8.52
CA SER A 38 12.85 3.71 7.75
C SER A 38 11.56 4.49 7.48
N ILE A 39 10.89 4.10 6.39
CA ILE A 39 9.55 4.54 5.98
C ILE A 39 8.70 3.30 5.80
N ILE A 40 7.76 3.07 6.71
CA ILE A 40 6.79 1.97 6.65
C ILE A 40 5.59 2.41 5.81
N LEU A 41 5.21 1.57 4.84
CA LEU A 41 4.03 1.79 3.99
C LEU A 41 2.97 0.74 4.32
N PRO A 42 1.98 1.04 5.18
CA PRO A 42 1.02 0.06 5.64
C PRO A 42 -0.13 -0.23 4.65
N SER A 43 -0.34 0.63 3.65
CA SER A 43 -1.48 0.51 2.74
C SER A 43 -1.11 0.56 1.26
N ARG A 44 -1.95 -0.10 0.47
CA ARG A 44 -1.81 -0.13 -1.00
C ARG A 44 -2.01 1.26 -1.60
N GLY A 45 -2.88 2.08 -1.02
CA GLY A 45 -3.11 3.47 -1.44
C GLY A 45 -1.87 4.36 -1.25
N ALA A 46 -0.97 4.03 -0.31
CA ALA A 46 0.29 4.74 -0.15
C ALA A 46 1.29 4.49 -1.29
N TYR A 47 1.20 3.36 -2.00
CA TYR A 47 2.15 3.04 -3.08
C TYR A 47 2.17 4.07 -4.24
N PRO A 48 1.02 4.49 -4.82
CA PRO A 48 1.01 5.57 -5.81
C PRO A 48 1.46 6.93 -5.23
N ILE A 49 1.17 7.20 -3.95
CA ILE A 49 1.65 8.42 -3.27
C ILE A 49 3.16 8.43 -3.21
N VAL A 50 3.79 7.35 -2.74
CA VAL A 50 5.25 7.25 -2.62
C VAL A 50 5.94 7.39 -3.97
N GLN A 51 5.37 6.83 -5.04
CA GLN A 51 5.89 7.10 -6.39
C GLN A 51 5.78 8.56 -6.79
N GLY A 52 4.66 9.22 -6.47
CA GLY A 52 4.50 10.66 -6.65
C GLY A 52 5.50 11.48 -5.81
N VAL A 53 5.78 11.08 -4.58
CA VAL A 53 6.79 11.70 -3.71
C VAL A 53 8.19 11.56 -4.29
N ILE A 54 8.55 10.38 -4.79
CA ILE A 54 9.84 10.18 -5.49
C ILE A 54 9.91 11.05 -6.76
N ASP A 55 8.82 11.15 -7.52
CA ASP A 55 8.74 12.02 -8.69
C ASP A 55 8.87 13.51 -8.31
N ALA A 56 8.28 13.92 -7.18
CA ALA A 56 8.39 15.27 -6.62
C ALA A 56 9.81 15.59 -6.17
N LEU A 57 10.42 14.75 -5.34
CA LEU A 57 11.81 14.88 -4.94
C LEU A 57 12.74 14.90 -6.16
N SER A 58 12.46 14.09 -7.18
CA SER A 58 13.31 14.01 -8.38
C SER A 58 13.29 15.33 -9.14
N TYR A 59 12.13 15.99 -9.21
CA TYR A 59 12.02 17.30 -9.85
C TYR A 59 12.63 18.41 -8.98
N ARG A 60 12.38 18.37 -7.67
CA ARG A 60 12.94 19.30 -6.68
C ARG A 60 14.46 19.26 -6.64
N SER A 61 15.07 18.08 -6.81
CA SER A 61 16.53 17.91 -6.81
C SER A 61 17.27 18.71 -7.89
N LEU A 62 16.55 19.24 -8.89
CA LEU A 62 17.11 20.18 -9.86
C LEU A 62 17.40 21.57 -9.25
N TYR A 63 16.86 21.85 -8.07
CA TYR A 63 16.84 23.16 -7.42
C TYR A 63 17.18 23.12 -5.92
N GLU A 64 16.96 21.99 -5.25
CA GLU A 64 17.07 21.82 -3.79
C GLU A 64 18.00 20.65 -3.45
N ASN A 65 19.07 20.92 -2.69
CA ASN A 65 20.06 19.90 -2.32
C ASN A 65 19.47 18.87 -1.36
N GLU A 66 18.59 19.30 -0.46
CA GLU A 66 17.93 18.46 0.55
C GLU A 66 17.07 17.38 -0.11
N ALA A 67 16.41 17.72 -1.23
CA ALA A 67 15.64 16.75 -2.01
C ALA A 67 16.54 15.72 -2.70
N GLU A 68 17.70 16.16 -3.22
CA GLU A 68 18.70 15.24 -3.78
C GLU A 68 19.29 14.31 -2.72
N ASP A 69 19.66 14.86 -1.57
CA ASP A 69 20.25 14.11 -0.45
C ASP A 69 19.29 13.05 0.09
N LEU A 70 18.01 13.42 0.27
CA LEU A 70 16.98 12.45 0.65
C LEU A 70 16.81 11.36 -0.41
N LEU A 71 16.72 11.69 -1.70
CA LEU A 71 16.62 10.67 -2.75
C LEU A 71 17.80 9.71 -2.77
N ARG A 72 19.01 10.22 -2.55
CA ARG A 72 20.22 9.41 -2.49
C ARG A 72 20.25 8.51 -1.25
N SER A 73 19.52 8.86 -0.19
CA SER A 73 19.47 8.12 1.07
C SER A 73 18.40 7.02 1.11
N LEU A 74 17.42 7.04 0.20
CA LEU A 74 16.35 6.04 0.15
C LEU A 74 16.86 4.66 -0.30
N ASP A 75 16.57 3.63 0.48
CA ASP A 75 16.76 2.23 0.10
C ASP A 75 15.41 1.56 -0.16
N ALA A 76 15.08 1.37 -1.44
CA ALA A 76 13.83 0.74 -1.86
C ALA A 76 14.04 -0.74 -2.18
N PRO A 77 13.19 -1.65 -1.66
CA PRO A 77 13.27 -3.05 -2.03
C PRO A 77 13.00 -3.25 -3.53
N PRO A 78 13.79 -4.08 -4.25
CA PRO A 78 13.66 -4.27 -5.69
C PRO A 78 12.26 -4.72 -6.13
N PHE A 79 11.57 -5.50 -5.30
CA PHE A 79 10.23 -6.02 -5.62
C PHE A 79 9.14 -4.95 -5.66
N LEU A 80 9.37 -3.76 -5.10
CA LEU A 80 8.45 -2.62 -5.23
C LEU A 80 8.57 -1.91 -6.59
N LYS A 81 9.62 -2.16 -7.38
CA LYS A 81 9.80 -1.57 -8.72
C LYS A 81 9.62 -0.05 -8.76
N LEU A 82 10.02 0.66 -7.70
CA LEU A 82 9.97 2.12 -7.66
C LEU A 82 10.91 2.70 -8.72
N LYS A 83 10.44 3.70 -9.47
CA LYS A 83 11.21 4.36 -10.52
C LYS A 83 11.83 5.65 -9.98
N PHE A 84 13.13 5.63 -9.76
CA PHE A 84 13.93 6.81 -9.47
C PHE A 84 14.39 7.40 -10.81
N ASN A 85 14.08 8.69 -11.05
CA ASN A 85 14.40 9.34 -12.31
C ASN A 85 15.83 9.92 -12.27
N TYR A 86 15.96 11.23 -12.45
CA TYR A 86 17.21 12.00 -12.61
C TYR A 86 18.28 11.71 -11.54
N VAL A 87 17.86 11.36 -10.33
CA VAL A 87 18.74 11.00 -9.22
C VAL A 87 18.42 9.56 -8.79
N ARG A 88 19.43 8.70 -8.85
CA ARG A 88 19.33 7.32 -8.33
C ARG A 88 19.83 7.26 -6.89
N PRO A 89 19.24 6.39 -6.05
CA PRO A 89 19.79 6.06 -4.75
C PRO A 89 21.27 5.69 -4.85
N SER A 90 22.09 6.21 -3.95
CA SER A 90 23.51 5.89 -3.91
C SER A 90 23.73 4.71 -2.98
N GLU A 91 24.37 3.63 -3.46
CA GLU A 91 24.73 2.48 -2.62
C GLU A 91 25.51 2.87 -1.36
N LYS A 92 26.26 3.99 -1.41
CA LYS A 92 27.05 4.52 -0.28
C LYS A 92 26.24 5.34 0.72
N ARG A 93 25.05 5.84 0.35
CA ARG A 93 24.24 6.75 1.19
C ARG A 93 22.89 6.19 1.63
N LYS A 94 22.51 5.00 1.16
CA LYS A 94 21.28 4.28 1.56
C LYS A 94 21.19 4.15 3.09
N SER A 95 20.43 5.04 3.72
CA SER A 95 20.23 5.09 5.18
C SER A 95 18.77 5.00 5.60
N ILE A 96 17.82 5.33 4.72
CA ILE A 96 16.38 5.30 5.01
C ILE A 96 15.70 4.20 4.20
N ARG A 97 15.26 3.14 4.88
CA ARG A 97 14.71 1.94 4.23
C ARG A 97 13.21 2.08 3.99
N ILE A 98 12.74 1.81 2.78
CA ILE A 98 11.30 1.75 2.49
C ILE A 98 10.80 0.34 2.81
N VAL A 99 9.97 0.21 3.83
CA VAL A 99 9.43 -1.07 4.31
C VAL A 99 7.95 -1.15 3.91
N PRO A 100 7.62 -1.72 2.74
CA PRO A 100 6.23 -1.98 2.40
C PRO A 100 5.68 -3.05 3.33
N TYR A 101 4.50 -2.87 3.89
CA TYR A 101 3.87 -3.94 4.65
C TYR A 101 2.34 -3.82 4.58
N PRO A 102 1.63 -4.75 3.92
CA PRO A 102 0.18 -4.76 3.84
C PRO A 102 -0.51 -4.89 5.22
N ALA A 103 -0.85 -3.78 5.86
CA ALA A 103 -1.67 -3.76 7.07
C ALA A 103 -3.15 -3.48 6.81
N THR A 104 -3.50 -3.11 5.57
CA THR A 104 -4.87 -2.79 5.18
C THR A 104 -5.30 -3.55 3.92
N ALA A 105 -6.44 -4.22 4.03
CA ALA A 105 -7.10 -4.87 2.91
C ALA A 105 -8.62 -4.70 3.05
N ASP A 106 -9.25 -4.42 1.91
CA ASP A 106 -10.69 -4.54 1.75
C ASP A 106 -11.00 -6.01 1.52
N VAL A 107 -11.43 -6.71 2.58
CA VAL A 107 -11.64 -8.15 2.56
C VAL A 107 -13.12 -8.50 2.50
N SER A 108 -13.43 -9.51 1.69
CA SER A 108 -14.77 -10.09 1.54
C SER A 108 -14.68 -11.62 1.53
N PRO A 109 -14.35 -12.27 2.66
CA PRO A 109 -14.34 -13.73 2.76
C PRO A 109 -15.70 -14.33 2.42
N ARG A 110 -15.72 -15.58 1.91
CA ARG A 110 -16.99 -16.27 1.57
C ARG A 110 -17.86 -16.43 2.81
N GLU A 111 -19.17 -16.25 2.65
CA GLU A 111 -20.13 -16.41 3.75
C GLU A 111 -20.06 -17.80 4.39
N LYS A 112 -19.84 -18.85 3.58
CA LYS A 112 -19.64 -20.22 4.08
C LYS A 112 -18.43 -20.36 5.00
N ASP A 113 -17.33 -19.63 4.73
CA ASP A 113 -16.14 -19.66 5.58
C ASP A 113 -16.38 -18.86 6.86
N LEU A 114 -16.99 -17.69 6.76
CA LEU A 114 -17.35 -16.87 7.92
C LEU A 114 -18.25 -17.65 8.89
N LYS A 115 -19.25 -18.37 8.37
CA LYS A 115 -20.09 -19.27 9.17
C LYS A 115 -19.29 -20.41 9.79
N ARG A 116 -18.48 -21.11 8.99
CA ARG A 116 -17.66 -22.25 9.44
C ARG A 116 -16.68 -21.89 10.56
N TYR A 117 -16.10 -20.70 10.51
CA TYR A 117 -15.09 -20.25 11.48
C TYR A 117 -15.64 -19.26 12.51
N GLU A 118 -16.96 -19.04 12.55
CA GLU A 118 -17.65 -18.16 13.51
C GLU A 118 -17.09 -16.73 13.52
N LYS A 119 -16.89 -16.17 12.32
CA LYS A 119 -16.32 -14.84 12.08
C LYS A 119 -17.36 -13.88 11.50
N THR A 120 -17.22 -12.60 11.83
CA THR A 120 -17.88 -11.48 11.13
C THR A 120 -16.85 -10.72 10.32
N ILE A 121 -17.28 -10.00 9.27
CA ILE A 121 -16.38 -9.20 8.42
C ILE A 121 -15.62 -8.17 9.27
N ASN A 122 -16.32 -7.48 10.18
CA ASN A 122 -15.69 -6.51 11.09
C ASN A 122 -14.59 -7.16 11.94
N ARG A 123 -14.84 -8.36 12.46
CA ARG A 123 -13.85 -9.10 13.25
C ARG A 123 -12.63 -9.48 12.41
N VAL A 124 -12.83 -9.99 11.19
CA VAL A 124 -11.72 -10.33 10.27
C VAL A 124 -10.88 -9.09 9.97
N VAL A 125 -11.54 -7.96 9.68
CA VAL A 125 -10.88 -6.68 9.37
C VAL A 125 -10.04 -6.17 10.55
N ASP A 126 -10.52 -6.31 11.78
CA ASP A 126 -9.75 -5.89 12.96
C ASP A 126 -8.61 -6.86 13.29
N GLU A 127 -8.81 -8.17 13.13
CA GLU A 127 -7.77 -9.19 13.33
C GLU A 127 -6.65 -9.10 12.29
N ILE A 128 -6.94 -8.71 11.04
CA ILE A 128 -5.89 -8.40 10.04
C ILE A 128 -4.99 -7.30 10.58
N ARG A 129 -5.56 -6.21 11.11
CA ARG A 129 -4.77 -5.08 11.63
C ARG A 129 -4.00 -5.45 12.89
N ASP A 130 -4.57 -6.26 13.77
CA ASP A 130 -3.91 -6.83 14.95
C ASP A 130 -2.69 -7.65 14.55
N TYR A 131 -2.88 -8.65 13.69
CA TYR A 131 -1.79 -9.48 13.16
C TYR A 131 -0.72 -8.64 12.46
N SER A 132 -1.14 -7.72 11.60
CA SER A 132 -0.24 -6.82 10.88
C SER A 132 0.59 -5.95 11.82
N SER A 133 0.02 -5.47 12.92
CA SER A 133 0.74 -4.67 13.90
C SER A 133 1.78 -5.51 14.66
N LYS A 134 1.47 -6.79 14.94
CA LYS A 134 2.43 -7.74 15.53
C LYS A 134 3.59 -8.04 14.58
N VAL A 135 3.33 -8.22 13.29
CA VAL A 135 4.41 -8.41 12.31
C VAL A 135 5.26 -7.15 12.19
N ILE A 136 4.65 -5.96 12.12
CA ILE A 136 5.41 -4.70 12.08
C ILE A 136 6.25 -4.53 13.35
N SER A 137 5.75 -4.88 14.54
CA SER A 137 6.54 -4.77 15.78
C SER A 137 7.76 -5.67 15.76
N THR A 138 7.73 -6.82 15.06
CA THR A 138 8.91 -7.67 14.89
C THR A 138 10.04 -7.02 14.08
N PHE A 139 9.75 -5.96 13.30
CA PHE A 139 10.78 -5.23 12.56
C PHE A 139 11.73 -4.42 13.47
N TYR A 140 11.35 -4.18 14.72
CA TYR A 140 12.20 -3.57 15.75
C TYR A 140 13.17 -4.58 16.39
N LEU A 141 12.94 -5.87 16.20
CA LEU A 141 13.78 -6.93 16.77
C LEU A 141 15.01 -7.20 15.90
N SER A 142 16.03 -7.83 16.49
CA SER A 142 17.17 -8.37 15.75
C SER A 142 16.74 -9.42 14.72
N GLN A 143 17.58 -9.69 13.73
CA GLN A 143 17.27 -10.68 12.68
C GLN A 143 17.06 -12.10 13.25
N SER A 144 17.75 -12.46 14.33
CA SER A 144 17.59 -13.75 15.00
C SER A 144 16.25 -13.83 15.75
N GLU A 145 15.98 -12.85 16.63
CA GLU A 145 14.74 -12.80 17.42
C GLU A 145 13.50 -12.73 16.51
N ARG A 146 13.57 -11.92 15.45
CA ARG A 146 12.47 -11.80 14.48
C ARG A 146 12.10 -13.13 13.82
N LYS A 147 13.08 -13.99 13.53
CA LYS A 147 12.82 -15.29 12.89
C LYS A 147 12.14 -16.28 13.84
N GLU A 148 12.36 -16.12 15.14
CA GLU A 148 11.72 -16.91 16.20
C GLU A 148 10.29 -16.43 16.49
N GLU A 149 9.93 -15.19 16.13
CA GLU A 149 8.60 -14.65 16.33
C GLU A 149 7.53 -15.35 15.44
N PRO A 150 6.55 -16.06 16.02
CA PRO A 150 5.61 -16.88 15.26
C PRO A 150 4.78 -16.11 14.21
N HIS A 151 4.45 -14.85 14.49
CA HIS A 151 3.73 -13.98 13.55
C HIS A 151 4.60 -13.66 12.34
N PHE A 152 5.88 -13.40 12.55
CA PHE A 152 6.82 -13.18 11.46
C PHE A 152 7.12 -14.47 10.69
N SER A 153 7.27 -15.61 11.37
CA SER A 153 7.48 -16.91 10.73
C SER A 153 6.32 -17.27 9.79
N LEU A 154 5.06 -17.00 10.19
CA LEU A 154 3.91 -17.19 9.32
C LEU A 154 3.95 -16.27 8.10
N PHE A 155 4.28 -14.99 8.30
CA PHE A 155 4.45 -14.05 7.20
C PHE A 155 5.55 -14.48 6.20
N SER A 156 6.71 -14.92 6.71
CA SER A 156 7.79 -15.48 5.89
C SER A 156 7.33 -16.77 5.17
N PHE A 157 6.62 -17.66 5.85
CA PHE A 157 6.09 -18.89 5.26
C PHE A 157 5.17 -18.62 4.07
N VAL A 158 4.25 -17.64 4.19
CA VAL A 158 3.37 -17.24 3.08
C VAL A 158 4.20 -16.85 1.87
N HIS A 159 5.18 -15.95 2.02
CA HIS A 159 6.03 -15.54 0.92
C HIS A 159 6.89 -16.68 0.36
N ARG A 160 7.49 -17.53 1.20
CA ARG A 160 8.39 -18.61 0.76
C ARG A 160 7.66 -19.79 0.12
N LYS A 161 6.59 -20.27 0.75
CA LYS A 161 5.96 -21.56 0.43
C LYS A 161 4.65 -21.41 -0.34
N ILE A 162 3.84 -20.39 -0.03
CA ILE A 162 2.56 -20.16 -0.72
C ILE A 162 2.79 -19.37 -2.00
N GLU A 163 3.49 -18.24 -1.92
CA GLU A 163 3.70 -17.35 -3.08
C GLU A 163 4.92 -17.71 -3.93
N ARG A 164 5.83 -18.55 -3.41
CA ARG A 164 7.13 -18.86 -4.03
C ARG A 164 7.97 -17.61 -4.34
N ARG A 165 7.97 -16.65 -3.42
CA ARG A 165 8.73 -15.39 -3.43
C ARG A 165 9.78 -15.36 -2.29
N PRO A 166 10.76 -16.28 -2.27
CA PRO A 166 11.76 -16.33 -1.20
C PRO A 166 12.60 -15.04 -1.10
N HIS A 167 12.80 -14.33 -2.22
CA HIS A 167 13.48 -13.04 -2.25
C HIS A 167 12.73 -11.94 -1.48
N VAL A 168 11.40 -12.00 -1.40
CA VAL A 168 10.59 -11.06 -0.59
C VAL A 168 10.70 -11.40 0.88
N ALA A 169 10.62 -12.69 1.23
CA ALA A 169 10.84 -13.12 2.61
C ALA A 169 12.25 -12.75 3.12
N SER A 170 13.28 -13.01 2.32
CA SER A 170 14.68 -12.64 2.63
C SER A 170 14.83 -11.15 2.91
N TYR A 171 14.15 -10.26 2.16
CA TYR A 171 14.19 -8.83 2.43
C TYR A 171 13.77 -8.49 3.88
N TYR A 172 12.65 -9.03 4.35
CA TYR A 172 12.19 -8.75 5.71
C TYR A 172 12.99 -9.51 6.77
N GLU A 173 13.53 -10.69 6.46
CA GLU A 173 14.38 -11.46 7.36
C GLU A 173 15.74 -10.78 7.60
N GLU A 174 16.29 -10.15 6.57
CA GLU A 174 17.60 -9.49 6.59
C GLU A 174 17.52 -8.01 6.97
N LEU A 175 16.30 -7.47 7.15
CA LEU A 175 16.10 -6.09 7.58
C LEU A 175 16.81 -5.87 8.93
N LYS A 176 17.73 -4.91 9.01
CA LYS A 176 18.27 -4.49 10.33
C LYS A 176 17.11 -4.00 11.22
N PRO A 177 17.21 -4.07 12.55
CA PRO A 177 16.23 -3.47 13.43
C PRO A 177 15.83 -2.05 12.98
N ILE A 178 14.54 -1.77 13.05
CA ILE A 178 14.01 -0.42 12.91
C ILE A 178 14.10 0.26 14.26
N GLU A 179 14.65 1.48 14.30
CA GLU A 179 14.78 2.25 15.52
C GLU A 179 13.81 3.44 15.56
N ALA A 180 13.70 4.18 14.45
CA ALA A 180 12.94 5.43 14.39
C ALA A 180 12.18 5.54 13.06
N PRO A 181 11.06 4.81 12.89
CA PRO A 181 10.34 4.79 11.64
C PRO A 181 9.49 6.04 11.42
N MET A 182 9.30 6.36 10.14
CA MET A 182 8.14 7.12 9.67
C MET A 182 7.11 6.16 9.10
N LEU A 183 5.83 6.51 9.19
CA LEU A 183 4.73 5.74 8.62
C LEU A 183 3.95 6.63 7.65
N VAL A 184 3.87 6.25 6.38
CA VAL A 184 3.17 7.02 5.33
C VAL A 184 1.94 6.25 4.87
N ASP A 185 0.75 6.79 5.13
CA ASP A 185 -0.52 6.10 4.87
C ASP A 185 -1.60 7.01 4.26
N THR A 186 -2.49 6.42 3.48
CA THR A 186 -3.73 7.03 2.98
C THR A 186 -4.86 6.81 3.97
N VAL A 187 -5.66 7.85 4.22
CA VAL A 187 -6.66 7.87 5.30
C VAL A 187 -8.00 8.39 4.79
N ILE A 188 -9.00 7.49 4.72
CA ILE A 188 -10.38 7.84 4.37
C ILE A 188 -11.22 8.09 5.63
N SER A 189 -11.46 7.05 6.43
CA SER A 189 -12.31 7.14 7.64
C SER A 189 -11.54 7.37 8.93
N GLY A 190 -10.22 7.18 8.91
CA GLY A 190 -9.37 7.19 10.11
C GLY A 190 -9.21 5.84 10.79
N ARG A 191 -10.15 4.89 10.61
CA ARG A 191 -10.16 3.60 11.34
C ARG A 191 -8.87 2.82 11.19
N ALA A 192 -8.43 2.58 9.94
CA ALA A 192 -7.31 1.69 9.68
C ALA A 192 -5.99 2.16 10.33
N LEU A 193 -5.57 3.39 10.02
CA LEU A 193 -4.36 3.97 10.60
C LEU A 193 -4.45 4.07 12.12
N THR A 194 -5.58 4.52 12.66
CA THR A 194 -5.73 4.67 14.12
C THR A 194 -5.65 3.35 14.86
N THR A 195 -6.29 2.30 14.34
CA THR A 195 -6.21 0.95 14.92
C THR A 195 -4.79 0.40 14.84
N LEU A 196 -4.10 0.57 13.70
CA LEU A 196 -2.71 0.16 13.54
C LEU A 196 -1.79 0.86 14.56
N LEU A 197 -1.90 2.19 14.67
CA LEU A 197 -1.10 2.97 15.61
C LEU A 197 -1.38 2.60 17.07
N LYS A 198 -2.64 2.32 17.42
CA LYS A 198 -3.02 1.86 18.77
C LYS A 198 -2.35 0.52 19.10
N HIS A 199 -2.42 -0.46 18.20
CA HIS A 199 -1.80 -1.76 18.42
C HIS A 199 -0.26 -1.66 18.48
N LEU A 200 0.34 -0.81 17.65
CA LEU A 200 1.79 -0.55 17.75
C LEU A 200 2.17 0.08 19.08
N ASP A 201 1.34 0.98 19.62
CA ASP A 201 1.59 1.53 20.96
C ASP A 201 1.56 0.46 22.06
N GLU A 202 0.72 -0.57 21.89
CA GLU A 202 0.57 -1.71 22.80
C GLU A 202 1.70 -2.76 22.66
N TYR A 203 2.19 -3.02 21.44
CA TYR A 203 3.17 -4.09 21.18
C TYR A 203 4.62 -3.67 21.24
N LEU A 204 4.91 -2.39 21.01
CA LEU A 204 6.27 -1.88 21.09
C LEU A 204 6.66 -1.67 22.56
N SER A 205 7.91 -2.00 22.90
CA SER A 205 8.46 -1.76 24.23
C SER A 205 8.43 -0.28 24.59
N SER A 206 8.44 0.08 25.87
CA SER A 206 8.29 1.48 26.31
C SER A 206 9.45 2.39 25.87
N ASP A 207 10.61 1.81 25.60
CA ASP A 207 11.83 2.45 25.13
C ASP A 207 11.91 2.56 23.59
N ALA A 208 11.11 1.80 22.83
CA ALA A 208 11.09 1.87 21.39
C ALA A 208 10.47 3.19 20.88
N GLU A 209 11.12 3.85 19.91
CA GLU A 209 10.58 5.06 19.31
C GLU A 209 9.32 4.74 18.51
N ARG A 210 8.23 5.44 18.81
CA ARG A 210 6.96 5.27 18.10
C ARG A 210 7.04 5.93 16.71
N PRO A 211 6.37 5.37 15.69
CA PRO A 211 6.43 5.91 14.34
C PRO A 211 5.86 7.33 14.26
N TYR A 212 6.60 8.23 13.61
CA TYR A 212 6.05 9.51 13.16
C TYR A 212 5.16 9.28 11.93
N SER A 213 3.89 9.65 11.99
CA SER A 213 2.93 9.31 10.92
C SER A 213 2.66 10.49 9.99
N ILE A 214 2.84 10.31 8.68
CA ILE A 214 2.36 11.24 7.66
C ILE A 214 1.12 10.65 7.02
N ALA A 215 -0.04 11.20 7.36
CA ALA A 215 -1.35 10.71 6.95
C ALA A 215 -1.93 11.58 5.82
N ILE A 216 -2.10 11.00 4.63
CA ILE A 216 -2.74 11.65 3.49
C ILE A 216 -4.25 11.48 3.63
N VAL A 217 -4.99 12.57 3.85
CA VAL A 217 -6.40 12.53 4.27
C VAL A 217 -7.35 12.82 3.11
N ASP A 218 -8.25 11.88 2.82
CA ASP A 218 -9.27 12.01 1.76
C ASP A 218 -10.28 13.12 2.07
N ARG A 219 -10.81 13.74 1.01
CA ARG A 219 -11.90 14.73 1.06
C ARG A 219 -11.66 15.83 2.10
N GLU A 220 -10.42 16.30 2.19
CA GLU A 220 -9.99 17.34 3.13
C GLU A 220 -10.35 17.03 4.60
N GLY A 221 -10.45 15.73 4.96
CA GLY A 221 -10.79 15.28 6.32
C GLY A 221 -12.29 15.20 6.64
N THR A 222 -13.18 15.57 5.71
CA THR A 222 -14.64 15.50 5.93
C THR A 222 -15.17 14.08 6.12
N LYS A 223 -14.43 13.05 5.68
CA LYS A 223 -14.77 11.63 5.85
C LYS A 223 -14.22 10.99 7.13
N LEU A 224 -13.39 11.70 7.90
CA LEU A 224 -12.88 11.18 9.16
C LEU A 224 -14.03 10.99 10.16
N LYS A 225 -14.11 9.79 10.74
CA LYS A 225 -15.17 9.43 11.70
C LYS A 225 -14.62 9.46 13.12
N GLU A 226 -15.47 9.79 14.09
CA GLU A 226 -15.15 9.54 15.50
C GLU A 226 -15.16 8.03 15.80
N PRO A 227 -14.33 7.56 16.77
CA PRO A 227 -13.38 8.33 17.59
C PRO A 227 -12.03 8.61 16.89
N TYR A 228 -11.85 8.11 15.66
CA TYR A 228 -10.56 8.12 14.96
C TYR A 228 -10.06 9.53 14.61
N ARG A 229 -10.98 10.43 14.27
CA ARG A 229 -10.66 11.84 14.00
C ARG A 229 -9.99 12.50 15.20
N SER A 230 -10.58 12.37 16.39
CA SER A 230 -10.04 12.94 17.63
C SER A 230 -8.64 12.39 17.94
N GLU A 231 -8.43 11.08 17.76
CA GLU A 231 -7.13 10.45 18.00
C GLU A 231 -6.04 10.93 17.01
N LEU A 232 -6.36 11.04 15.72
CA LEU A 232 -5.43 11.58 14.72
C LEU A 232 -5.07 13.06 15.00
N LEU A 233 -6.06 13.87 15.40
CA LEU A 233 -5.82 15.26 15.79
C LEU A 233 -4.95 15.36 17.05
N LYS A 234 -5.20 14.51 18.07
CA LYS A 234 -4.36 14.44 19.28
C LYS A 234 -2.90 14.12 18.94
N ARG A 235 -2.65 13.18 18.03
CA ARG A 235 -1.30 12.87 17.55
C ARG A 235 -0.67 14.04 16.81
N LYS A 236 -1.44 14.74 15.97
CA LYS A 236 -0.97 15.97 15.29
C LYS A 236 -0.57 17.05 16.29
N PHE A 237 -1.42 17.36 17.26
CA PHE A 237 -1.11 18.36 18.30
C PHE A 237 0.09 17.96 19.17
N SER A 238 0.31 16.65 19.34
CA SER A 238 1.48 16.11 20.06
C SER A 238 2.73 15.97 19.19
N ARG A 239 2.74 16.51 17.96
CA ARG A 239 3.83 16.39 16.98
C ARG A 239 4.26 14.95 16.67
N LYS A 240 3.32 14.00 16.76
CA LYS A 240 3.51 12.58 16.41
C LYS A 240 2.95 12.24 15.03
N ALA A 241 2.24 13.16 14.41
CA ALA A 241 1.70 12.97 13.07
C ALA A 241 1.56 14.29 12.30
N GLU A 242 1.72 14.21 10.97
CA GLU A 242 1.24 15.23 10.04
C GLU A 242 -0.03 14.73 9.35
N LEU A 243 -1.02 15.63 9.22
CA LEU A 243 -2.19 15.39 8.38
C LEU A 243 -2.06 16.23 7.10
N VAL A 244 -2.00 15.55 5.96
CA VAL A 244 -1.91 16.12 4.62
C VAL A 244 -3.27 15.97 3.93
N PRO A 245 -4.19 16.94 4.10
CA PRO A 245 -5.49 16.88 3.46
C PRO A 245 -5.38 17.06 1.95
N ILE A 246 -6.13 16.25 1.20
CA ILE A 246 -6.27 16.34 -0.25
C ILE A 246 -7.74 16.22 -0.66
N GLU A 247 -8.04 16.65 -1.88
CA GLU A 247 -9.43 16.75 -2.36
C GLU A 247 -10.04 15.36 -2.55
N ARG A 248 -9.25 14.42 -3.09
CA ARG A 248 -9.70 13.06 -3.34
C ARG A 248 -8.54 12.06 -3.48
N ILE A 249 -8.56 10.99 -2.70
CA ILE A 249 -7.76 9.78 -2.92
C ILE A 249 -8.48 8.94 -3.98
N VAL A 250 -8.11 9.15 -5.25
CA VAL A 250 -8.68 8.43 -6.41
C VAL A 250 -8.15 7.00 -6.55
N THR A 251 -7.09 6.66 -5.82
CA THR A 251 -6.36 5.39 -5.90
C THR A 251 -6.91 4.32 -4.95
N GLU A 252 -7.88 4.62 -4.07
CA GLU A 252 -8.49 3.67 -3.14
C GLU A 252 -9.97 3.40 -3.45
N ASP A 253 -10.54 2.34 -2.84
CA ASP A 253 -11.92 1.79 -2.90
C ASP A 253 -12.45 1.41 -4.29
N ARG A 254 -12.32 2.32 -5.25
CA ARG A 254 -12.88 2.28 -6.60
C ARG A 254 -11.80 2.45 -7.67
N GLY A 255 -10.55 2.74 -7.29
CA GLY A 255 -9.42 3.03 -8.18
C GLY A 255 -8.43 1.90 -8.42
N ALA A 256 -8.88 0.65 -8.47
CA ALA A 256 -8.02 -0.54 -8.63
C ALA A 256 -6.92 -0.39 -9.72
N SER A 257 -7.29 0.12 -10.90
CA SER A 257 -6.37 0.30 -12.03
C SER A 257 -5.40 1.49 -11.88
N LEU A 258 -5.57 2.31 -10.84
CA LEU A 258 -4.72 3.45 -10.50
C LEU A 258 -3.73 3.12 -9.37
N LEU A 259 -3.83 1.94 -8.76
CA LEU A 259 -2.93 1.52 -7.69
C LEU A 259 -1.57 1.07 -8.22
N GLY A 260 -1.54 0.29 -9.30
CA GLY A 260 -0.32 -0.37 -9.79
C GLY A 260 0.19 -1.50 -8.90
N ILE A 261 -0.54 -1.84 -7.83
CA ILE A 261 -0.25 -2.90 -6.87
C ILE A 261 -1.54 -3.63 -6.50
N VAL A 262 -1.46 -4.94 -6.27
CA VAL A 262 -2.58 -5.80 -5.85
C VAL A 262 -2.33 -6.35 -4.45
N GLY A 263 -3.40 -6.46 -3.65
CA GLY A 263 -3.36 -7.15 -2.37
C GLY A 263 -3.80 -8.59 -2.56
N ILE A 264 -3.08 -9.55 -1.98
CA ILE A 264 -3.50 -10.95 -1.97
C ILE A 264 -3.81 -11.35 -0.53
N VAL A 265 -4.89 -12.11 -0.35
CA VAL A 265 -5.28 -12.67 0.94
C VAL A 265 -5.63 -14.14 0.80
N TYR A 266 -5.42 -14.91 1.87
CA TYR A 266 -5.66 -16.35 1.93
C TYR A 266 -6.61 -16.68 3.09
N PRO A 267 -7.92 -16.35 3.00
CA PRO A 267 -8.80 -16.37 4.17
C PRO A 267 -8.94 -17.75 4.80
N ASN A 268 -9.20 -18.80 4.00
CA ASN A 268 -9.41 -20.14 4.54
C ASN A 268 -8.11 -20.75 5.11
N PHE A 269 -6.95 -20.42 4.55
CA PHE A 269 -5.65 -20.76 5.14
C PHE A 269 -5.45 -20.05 6.48
N ALA A 270 -5.68 -18.74 6.54
CA ALA A 270 -5.52 -17.96 7.77
C ALA A 270 -6.46 -18.44 8.88
N PHE A 271 -7.72 -18.75 8.56
CA PHE A 271 -8.67 -19.30 9.53
C PHE A 271 -8.28 -20.70 10.01
N GLU A 272 -7.78 -21.56 9.13
CA GLU A 272 -7.31 -22.89 9.53
C GLU A 272 -6.03 -22.83 10.38
N VAL A 273 -5.12 -21.89 10.08
CA VAL A 273 -3.97 -21.59 10.95
C VAL A 273 -4.44 -21.12 12.33
N GLU A 274 -5.40 -20.19 12.41
CA GLU A 274 -5.95 -19.76 13.71
C GLU A 274 -6.57 -20.93 14.48
N ARG A 275 -7.33 -21.80 13.80
CA ARG A 275 -7.97 -22.97 14.43
C ARG A 275 -6.95 -23.92 15.05
N ARG A 276 -5.80 -24.13 14.38
CA ARG A 276 -4.74 -25.06 14.81
C ARG A 276 -3.62 -24.43 15.64
N CYS A 277 -3.46 -23.11 15.56
CA CYS A 277 -2.43 -22.30 16.19
C CYS A 277 -3.08 -21.04 16.78
N ARG A 278 -3.87 -21.21 17.86
CA ARG A 278 -4.79 -20.21 18.42
C ARG A 278 -4.16 -18.86 18.79
N SER A 279 -2.85 -18.81 19.01
CA SER A 279 -2.12 -17.58 19.36
C SER A 279 -1.91 -16.62 18.19
N LEU A 280 -1.93 -17.10 16.94
CA LEU A 280 -1.50 -16.31 15.78
C LEU A 280 -2.57 -15.39 15.19
N ARG A 281 -3.85 -15.83 15.16
CA ARG A 281 -5.01 -15.08 14.63
C ARG A 281 -4.74 -14.21 13.38
N PRO A 282 -4.20 -14.78 12.28
CA PRO A 282 -3.80 -13.99 11.10
C PRO A 282 -4.96 -13.46 10.25
N ALA A 283 -6.18 -13.99 10.46
CA ALA A 283 -7.46 -13.68 9.81
C ALA A 283 -7.53 -13.73 8.27
N ALA A 284 -6.57 -13.18 7.54
CA ALA A 284 -6.47 -13.32 6.09
C ALA A 284 -5.05 -13.25 5.53
N ALA A 285 -4.02 -12.88 6.31
CA ALA A 285 -2.62 -12.67 5.89
C ALA A 285 -2.49 -11.93 4.54
N VAL A 286 -2.33 -10.61 4.60
CA VAL A 286 -2.28 -9.78 3.39
C VAL A 286 -0.84 -9.69 2.85
N THR A 287 -0.66 -9.84 1.54
CA THR A 287 0.61 -9.62 0.83
C THR A 287 0.43 -8.64 -0.32
N TRP A 288 1.53 -8.03 -0.82
CA TRP A 288 1.50 -7.14 -1.97
C TRP A 288 2.24 -7.70 -3.18
N HIS A 289 1.67 -7.47 -4.35
CA HIS A 289 2.31 -7.75 -5.63
C HIS A 289 2.23 -6.51 -6.52
N VAL A 290 3.38 -6.01 -6.99
CA VAL A 290 3.39 -5.05 -8.07
C VAL A 290 2.97 -5.77 -9.34
N LEU A 291 1.99 -5.22 -10.06
CA LEU A 291 1.45 -5.86 -11.25
C LEU A 291 2.58 -6.18 -12.24
N PRO A 292 2.72 -7.45 -12.68
CA PRO A 292 3.78 -7.83 -13.59
C PRO A 292 3.54 -7.22 -14.98
N THR A 293 4.61 -6.98 -15.72
CA THR A 293 4.49 -6.72 -17.16
C THR A 293 4.22 -8.07 -17.83
N ASN A 294 2.99 -8.30 -18.26
CA ASN A 294 2.55 -9.59 -18.82
C ASN A 294 1.81 -9.38 -20.15
N LYS A 295 1.72 -10.45 -20.96
CA LYS A 295 0.89 -10.53 -22.17
C LYS A 295 -0.61 -10.59 -21.86
N ASP A 296 -0.98 -10.90 -20.62
CA ASP A 296 -2.36 -10.85 -20.15
C ASP A 296 -2.97 -9.46 -20.41
N GLU A 297 -4.08 -9.45 -21.15
CA GLU A 297 -4.72 -8.22 -21.63
C GLU A 297 -5.22 -7.36 -20.47
N ARG A 298 -5.82 -7.97 -19.44
CA ARG A 298 -6.35 -7.26 -18.28
C ARG A 298 -5.23 -6.60 -17.49
N ILE A 299 -4.16 -7.34 -17.20
CA ILE A 299 -2.99 -6.80 -16.48
C ILE A 299 -2.33 -5.68 -17.30
N ARG A 300 -2.25 -5.83 -18.63
CA ARG A 300 -1.75 -4.78 -19.53
C ARG A 300 -2.60 -3.51 -19.44
N GLU A 301 -3.92 -3.62 -19.49
CA GLU A 301 -4.82 -2.47 -19.38
C GLU A 301 -4.70 -1.74 -18.03
N TYR A 302 -4.56 -2.49 -16.93
CA TYR A 302 -4.31 -1.92 -15.60
C TYR A 302 -2.96 -1.18 -15.56
N ASN A 303 -1.89 -1.81 -16.06
CA ASN A 303 -0.58 -1.17 -16.12
C ASN A 303 -0.57 0.09 -17.01
N GLU A 304 -1.24 0.07 -18.16
CA GLU A 304 -1.35 1.25 -19.04
C GLU A 304 -2.13 2.38 -18.37
N THR A 305 -3.21 2.06 -17.66
CA THR A 305 -4.01 3.05 -16.93
C THR A 305 -3.21 3.64 -15.77
N PHE A 306 -2.50 2.80 -15.02
CA PHE A 306 -1.61 3.23 -13.95
C PHE A 306 -0.48 4.14 -14.45
N ASN A 307 0.18 3.76 -15.54
CA ASN A 307 1.23 4.59 -16.15
C ASN A 307 0.68 5.93 -16.63
N SER A 308 -0.50 5.94 -17.24
CA SER A 308 -1.18 7.19 -17.66
C SER A 308 -1.50 8.09 -16.47
N PHE A 309 -1.93 7.50 -15.34
CA PHE A 309 -2.14 8.24 -14.09
C PHE A 309 -0.83 8.82 -13.57
N ARG A 310 0.24 8.02 -13.55
CA ARG A 310 1.57 8.49 -13.14
C ARG A 310 2.07 9.65 -13.99
N ASP A 311 1.89 9.60 -15.31
CA ASP A 311 2.32 10.68 -16.20
C ASP A 311 1.54 11.97 -15.94
N ALA A 312 0.22 11.86 -15.73
CA ALA A 312 -0.61 13.00 -15.35
C ALA A 312 -0.23 13.58 -13.97
N LEU A 313 0.04 12.72 -12.99
CA LEU A 313 0.46 13.13 -11.64
C LEU A 313 1.84 13.81 -11.66
N LYS A 314 2.80 13.26 -12.41
CA LYS A 314 4.12 13.89 -12.61
C LYS A 314 4.00 15.30 -13.16
N GLU A 315 3.16 15.48 -14.18
CA GLU A 315 2.98 16.81 -14.76
C GLU A 315 2.28 17.77 -13.79
N ALA A 316 1.30 17.27 -13.01
CA ALA A 316 0.67 18.05 -11.96
C ALA A 316 1.65 18.45 -10.84
N ILE A 317 2.57 17.56 -10.46
CA ILE A 317 3.65 17.85 -9.48
C ILE A 317 4.54 18.96 -9.99
N LYS A 318 5.02 18.86 -11.24
CA LYS A 318 5.86 19.90 -11.84
C LYS A 318 5.11 21.24 -11.87
N LEU A 319 3.86 21.23 -12.32
CA LEU A 319 3.01 22.44 -12.33
C LEU A 319 2.87 23.08 -10.94
N GLU A 320 2.52 22.31 -9.91
CA GLU A 320 2.36 22.85 -8.55
C GLU A 320 3.68 23.37 -7.99
N TYR A 321 4.79 22.68 -8.26
CA TYR A 321 6.11 23.15 -7.83
C TYR A 321 6.51 24.46 -8.53
N GLU A 322 6.31 24.55 -9.86
CA GLU A 322 6.54 25.78 -10.63
C GLU A 322 5.70 26.95 -10.12
N LEU A 323 4.43 26.71 -9.81
CA LEU A 323 3.54 27.74 -9.23
C LEU A 323 4.06 28.23 -7.88
N ASN A 324 4.54 27.33 -7.02
CA ASN A 324 5.02 27.68 -5.68
C ASN A 324 6.35 28.45 -5.71
N ARG A 325 7.26 28.11 -6.63
CA ARG A 325 8.58 28.75 -6.73
C ARG A 325 8.62 30.02 -7.58
N GLY A 326 7.48 30.44 -8.16
CA GLY A 326 7.42 31.59 -9.06
C GLY A 326 8.02 31.33 -10.45
N GLY A 327 7.76 30.15 -11.02
CA GLY A 327 8.17 29.79 -12.39
C GLY A 327 7.62 30.74 -13.46
N SER A 328 8.21 30.70 -14.66
CA SER A 328 7.80 31.61 -15.74
C SER A 328 6.36 31.35 -16.20
N TYR A 329 5.66 32.41 -16.60
CA TYR A 329 4.29 32.29 -17.13
C TYR A 329 4.20 31.28 -18.29
N ARG A 330 5.17 31.33 -19.22
CA ARG A 330 5.24 30.41 -20.37
C ARG A 330 5.34 28.95 -19.94
N GLU A 331 6.16 28.66 -18.94
CA GLU A 331 6.32 27.30 -18.43
C GLU A 331 5.04 26.83 -17.72
N ILE A 332 4.47 27.66 -16.85
CA ILE A 332 3.22 27.35 -16.14
C ILE A 332 2.08 27.05 -17.14
N GLU A 333 1.90 27.86 -18.18
CA GLU A 333 0.86 27.63 -19.19
C GLU A 333 1.10 26.35 -20.00
N MET A 334 2.35 26.10 -20.43
CA MET A 334 2.71 24.84 -21.11
C MET A 334 2.35 23.62 -20.26
N ARG A 335 2.67 23.63 -18.96
CA ARG A 335 2.36 22.52 -18.04
C ARG A 335 0.87 22.36 -17.82
N LYS A 336 0.10 23.46 -17.71
CA LYS A 336 -1.37 23.41 -17.66
C LYS A 336 -1.96 22.74 -18.90
N ASP A 337 -1.46 23.06 -20.08
CA ASP A 337 -1.90 22.45 -21.34
C ASP A 337 -1.60 20.96 -21.39
N MET A 338 -0.37 20.57 -21.05
CA MET A 338 0.04 19.17 -20.95
C MET A 338 -0.84 18.39 -19.97
N LEU A 339 -1.05 18.93 -18.77
CA LEU A 339 -1.90 18.29 -17.75
C LEU A 339 -3.35 18.14 -18.23
N ARG A 340 -3.91 19.16 -18.91
CA ARG A 340 -5.25 19.07 -19.50
C ARG A 340 -5.34 17.94 -20.53
N GLY A 341 -4.34 17.79 -21.39
CA GLY A 341 -4.27 16.71 -22.37
C GLY A 341 -4.16 15.33 -21.72
N LEU A 342 -3.26 15.17 -20.75
CA LEU A 342 -3.05 13.93 -20.01
C LEU A 342 -4.30 13.52 -19.21
N ALA A 343 -4.95 14.46 -18.52
CA ALA A 343 -6.18 14.20 -17.78
C ALA A 343 -7.31 13.70 -18.70
N LYS A 344 -7.49 14.32 -19.88
CA LYS A 344 -8.48 13.85 -20.87
C LYS A 344 -8.18 12.42 -21.34
N SER A 345 -6.91 12.11 -21.62
CA SER A 345 -6.48 10.77 -22.02
C SER A 345 -6.72 9.73 -20.92
N LEU A 346 -6.38 10.08 -19.67
CA LEU A 346 -6.58 9.24 -18.50
C LEU A 346 -8.07 8.92 -18.29
N VAL A 347 -8.95 9.93 -18.33
CA VAL A 347 -10.41 9.76 -18.19
C VAL A 347 -10.97 8.78 -19.23
N LYS A 348 -10.50 8.87 -20.49
CA LYS A 348 -10.89 7.94 -21.56
C LYS A 348 -10.45 6.51 -21.24
N ARG A 349 -9.23 6.32 -20.73
CA ARG A 349 -8.70 4.99 -20.36
C ARG A 349 -9.43 4.39 -19.17
N THR A 350 -9.67 5.16 -18.11
CA THR A 350 -10.40 4.68 -16.93
C THR A 350 -11.84 4.31 -17.25
N ARG A 351 -12.48 5.05 -18.17
CA ARG A 351 -13.80 4.68 -18.68
C ARG A 351 -13.78 3.34 -19.40
N LYS A 352 -12.80 3.10 -20.28
CA LYS A 352 -12.62 1.81 -20.97
C LYS A 352 -12.44 0.65 -19.98
N VAL A 353 -11.60 0.84 -18.96
CA VAL A 353 -11.42 -0.17 -17.89
C VAL A 353 -12.73 -0.44 -17.15
N GLY A 354 -13.49 0.60 -16.81
CA GLY A 354 -14.79 0.46 -16.16
C GLY A 354 -15.83 -0.27 -17.02
N GLU A 355 -15.88 0.04 -18.32
CA GLU A 355 -16.74 -0.65 -19.30
C GLU A 355 -16.35 -2.12 -19.44
N ASN A 356 -15.05 -2.44 -19.49
CA ASN A 356 -14.56 -3.81 -19.52
C ASN A 356 -14.90 -4.57 -18.22
N LEU A 357 -14.69 -3.98 -17.05
CA LEU A 357 -15.03 -4.62 -15.77
C LEU A 357 -16.52 -4.96 -15.68
N LYS A 358 -17.40 -4.08 -16.18
CA LYS A 358 -18.84 -4.36 -16.33
C LYS A 358 -19.12 -5.48 -17.31
N ARG A 359 -18.46 -5.47 -18.47
CA ARG A 359 -18.66 -6.47 -19.53
C ARG A 359 -18.29 -7.89 -19.09
N TYR A 360 -17.33 -8.01 -18.19
CA TYR A 360 -16.85 -9.30 -17.69
C TYR A 360 -17.44 -9.72 -16.33
N ASP A 361 -18.40 -8.96 -15.78
CA ASP A 361 -19.07 -9.24 -14.48
C ASP A 361 -18.09 -9.41 -13.29
N LEU A 362 -16.92 -8.76 -13.39
CA LEU A 362 -15.77 -8.94 -12.48
C LEU A 362 -15.89 -8.21 -11.14
N LEU A 363 -17.03 -7.58 -10.88
CA LEU A 363 -17.33 -7.01 -9.57
C LEU A 363 -17.91 -8.05 -8.61
N SER A 364 -18.16 -9.29 -9.06
CA SER A 364 -18.85 -10.31 -8.25
C SER A 364 -18.35 -11.75 -8.43
N TYR A 365 -17.64 -12.11 -9.50
CA TYR A 365 -17.28 -13.51 -9.80
C TYR A 365 -15.88 -13.66 -10.44
N PRO A 366 -15.16 -14.78 -10.20
CA PRO A 366 -13.84 -15.03 -10.79
C PRO A 366 -13.87 -15.03 -12.32
N ASP A 367 -12.95 -14.28 -12.94
CA ASP A 367 -12.65 -14.38 -14.37
C ASP A 367 -11.98 -15.74 -14.66
N PRO A 368 -12.60 -16.69 -15.37
CA PRO A 368 -11.94 -17.95 -15.70
C PRO A 368 -10.63 -17.78 -16.51
N LYS A 369 -10.35 -16.57 -17.05
CA LYS A 369 -9.10 -16.24 -17.75
C LYS A 369 -8.05 -15.55 -16.87
N ALA A 370 -8.34 -15.18 -15.62
CA ALA A 370 -7.35 -14.52 -14.78
C ALA A 370 -6.18 -15.45 -14.46
N ARG A 371 -4.97 -14.94 -14.66
CA ARG A 371 -3.72 -15.62 -14.36
C ARG A 371 -3.38 -15.60 -12.87
N ILE A 372 -4.18 -16.31 -12.05
CA ILE A 372 -3.95 -16.40 -10.60
C ILE A 372 -2.67 -17.18 -10.26
N ASP A 373 -2.19 -17.99 -11.21
CA ASP A 373 -0.88 -18.65 -11.18
C ASP A 373 0.30 -17.67 -11.05
N LEU A 374 0.07 -16.37 -11.30
CA LEU A 374 1.05 -15.30 -11.05
C LEU A 374 1.29 -15.03 -9.57
N PHE A 375 0.33 -15.34 -8.70
CA PHE A 375 0.39 -15.03 -7.27
C PHE A 375 0.74 -16.25 -6.42
N THR A 376 0.33 -17.44 -6.86
CA THR A 376 0.71 -18.72 -6.27
C THR A 376 0.72 -19.82 -7.34
N GLN A 377 1.69 -20.73 -7.25
CA GLN A 377 1.75 -21.91 -8.13
C GLN A 377 1.05 -23.13 -7.51
N LEU A 378 0.41 -22.95 -6.35
CA LEU A 378 -0.34 -24.01 -5.70
C LEU A 378 -1.69 -24.20 -6.40
N PRO A 379 -2.26 -25.42 -6.38
CA PRO A 379 -3.62 -25.65 -6.87
C PRO A 379 -4.64 -24.80 -6.10
N ILE A 380 -5.40 -24.00 -6.84
CA ILE A 380 -6.44 -23.12 -6.28
C ILE A 380 -7.79 -23.79 -6.51
N GLU A 381 -8.64 -23.80 -5.48
CA GLU A 381 -10.02 -24.30 -5.58
C GLU A 381 -10.95 -23.19 -6.09
N GLU A 382 -10.81 -22.00 -5.51
CA GLU A 382 -11.66 -20.86 -5.81
C GLU A 382 -10.87 -19.57 -5.56
N TRP A 383 -11.25 -18.49 -6.23
CA TRP A 383 -10.73 -17.16 -5.92
C TRP A 383 -11.81 -16.11 -6.22
N ASN A 384 -11.66 -14.91 -5.64
CA ASN A 384 -12.46 -13.75 -6.00
C ASN A 384 -11.62 -12.47 -5.88
N GLU A 385 -12.13 -11.35 -6.40
CA GLU A 385 -11.45 -10.05 -6.32
C GLU A 385 -12.43 -8.94 -5.94
N THR A 386 -11.99 -8.03 -5.06
CA THR A 386 -12.79 -6.85 -4.66
C THR A 386 -12.61 -5.67 -5.59
N SER A 387 -13.53 -4.70 -5.54
CA SER A 387 -13.40 -3.43 -6.27
C SER A 387 -12.13 -2.66 -5.92
N SER A 388 -11.59 -2.90 -4.73
CA SER A 388 -10.34 -2.35 -4.23
C SER A 388 -9.09 -3.11 -4.67
N HIS A 389 -9.18 -4.04 -5.64
CA HIS A 389 -8.07 -4.87 -6.14
C HIS A 389 -7.42 -5.76 -5.06
N VAL A 390 -8.25 -6.40 -4.23
CA VAL A 390 -7.80 -7.45 -3.31
C VAL A 390 -8.27 -8.81 -3.83
N ILE A 391 -7.32 -9.70 -4.13
CA ILE A 391 -7.59 -11.05 -4.59
C ILE A 391 -7.62 -11.99 -3.38
N HIS A 392 -8.73 -12.69 -3.20
CA HIS A 392 -8.87 -13.73 -2.19
C HIS A 392 -8.64 -15.07 -2.86
N ILE A 393 -7.71 -15.86 -2.31
CA ILE A 393 -7.38 -17.19 -2.82
C ILE A 393 -7.83 -18.23 -1.80
N TYR A 394 -8.55 -19.25 -2.28
CA TYR A 394 -9.05 -20.36 -1.48
C TYR A 394 -8.44 -21.67 -1.96
N PHE A 395 -7.82 -22.39 -1.04
CA PHE A 395 -7.29 -23.74 -1.28
C PHE A 395 -8.30 -24.82 -0.90
N SER A 396 -8.19 -25.99 -1.51
CA SER A 396 -8.97 -27.16 -1.11
C SER A 396 -8.61 -27.62 0.31
N GLU A 397 -9.53 -28.32 0.98
CA GLU A 397 -9.33 -28.83 2.34
C GLU A 397 -8.05 -29.67 2.49
N ASP A 398 -7.77 -30.55 1.54
CA ASP A 398 -6.58 -31.40 1.58
C ASP A 398 -5.29 -30.57 1.50
N LEU A 399 -5.27 -29.54 0.65
CA LEU A 399 -4.12 -28.65 0.54
C LEU A 399 -3.98 -27.77 1.78
N LEU A 400 -5.08 -27.23 2.33
CA LEU A 400 -5.08 -26.46 3.58
C LEU A 400 -4.43 -27.23 4.71
N ARG A 401 -4.84 -28.49 4.92
CA ARG A 401 -4.27 -29.34 5.98
C ARG A 401 -2.75 -29.48 5.83
N ARG A 402 -2.29 -29.77 4.61
CA ARG A 402 -0.85 -29.88 4.31
C ARG A 402 -0.11 -28.57 4.56
N LEU A 403 -0.65 -27.45 4.10
CA LEU A 403 -0.02 -26.14 4.29
C LEU A 403 0.11 -25.76 5.75
N VAL A 404 -0.90 -26.03 6.58
CA VAL A 404 -0.81 -25.75 8.03
C VAL A 404 0.18 -26.69 8.72
N ASP A 405 0.23 -27.96 8.34
CA ASP A 405 1.20 -28.91 8.89
C ASP A 405 2.64 -28.59 8.45
N ASP A 406 2.82 -28.07 7.24
CA ASP A 406 4.10 -27.56 6.74
C ASP A 406 4.52 -26.27 7.45
N PHE A 407 3.57 -25.36 7.74
CA PHE A 407 3.83 -24.17 8.53
C PHE A 407 4.29 -24.51 9.95
N LYS A 408 3.67 -25.51 10.59
CA LYS A 408 4.10 -26.00 11.91
C LYS A 408 5.53 -26.50 11.89
N ARG A 409 5.92 -27.23 10.84
CA ARG A 409 7.30 -27.70 10.61
C ARG A 409 8.27 -26.62 10.18
N PHE A 410 7.77 -25.47 9.72
CA PHE A 410 8.59 -24.32 9.36
C PHE A 410 8.88 -23.42 10.57
N SER A 411 8.00 -23.44 11.57
CA SER A 411 8.10 -22.59 12.77
C SER A 411 8.71 -23.31 13.98
N LEU A 412 8.88 -24.62 13.89
CA LEU A 412 9.64 -25.49 14.81
C LEU A 412 10.97 -25.82 14.14
#